data_AF-A0A2V6MLH4-F1
#
_entry.id   AF-A0A2V6MLH4-F1
#
_cell.length_a   1.000
_cell.length_b   1.000
_cell.length_c   1.000
_cell.angle_alpha   90.00
_cell.angle_beta   90.00
_cell.angle_gamma   90.00
#
_symmetry.space_group_name_H-M   'P 1'
#
loop_
_entity.id
_entity.type
_entity.pdbx_description
1 polymer ?
#
loop_
_entity_poly.entity_id
_entity_poly.type
_entity_poly.pdbx_seq_one_letter_code
_entity_poly.pdbx_strand_id
1 'polypeptide(L)' 'MNEADSGLSKYLREIGQIPLLTPEQEIELAAKIKKGNSAARERMILSNLRLVVTIAHD' A
#
# COMPACT_ATOMS: atom_id res chain seq x y z
N MET A 1 -19.39 11.06 -19.67
CA MET A 1 -18.29 10.26 -19.09
C MET A 1 -17.90 10.94 -17.79
N ASN A 2 -18.12 10.30 -16.64
CA ASN A 2 -17.76 10.86 -15.33
C ASN A 2 -16.23 10.79 -15.17
N GLU A 3 -15.54 11.92 -15.28
CA GLU A 3 -14.07 12.00 -15.11
C GLU A 3 -13.61 11.55 -13.72
N ALA A 4 -14.47 11.67 -12.70
CA ALA A 4 -14.23 11.19 -11.34
C ALA A 4 -13.94 9.68 -11.29
N ASP A 5 -14.52 8.91 -12.20
CA ASP A 5 -14.36 7.45 -12.26
C ASP A 5 -13.01 7.05 -12.88
N SER A 6 -12.45 7.90 -13.77
CA SER A 6 -11.18 7.63 -14.44
C SER A 6 -9.98 7.71 -13.48
N GLY A 7 -9.97 8.70 -12.58
CA GLY A 7 -8.85 8.90 -11.65
C GLY A 7 -8.81 7.84 -10.55
N LEU A 8 -9.97 7.57 -9.95
CA LEU A 8 -10.10 6.56 -8.91
C LEU A 8 -9.86 5.15 -9.45
N SER A 9 -10.45 4.78 -10.60
CA SER A 9 -10.23 3.47 -11.22
C SER A 9 -8.75 3.23 -11.56
N LYS A 10 -8.03 4.26 -12.02
CA LYS A 10 -6.60 4.18 -12.28
C LYS A 10 -5.82 3.94 -10.98
N TYR A 11 -6.11 4.70 -9.92
CA TYR A 11 -5.49 4.53 -8.61
C TYR A 11 -5.72 3.12 -8.04
N LEU A 12 -6.96 2.62 -8.09
CA LEU A 12 -7.30 1.26 -7.63
C LEU A 12 -6.54 0.18 -8.40
N ARG A 13 -6.39 0.36 -9.72
CA ARG A 13 -5.59 -0.54 -10.55
C ARG A 13 -4.10 -0.51 -10.19
N GLU A 14 -3.55 0.68 -9.92
CA GLU A 14 -2.14 0.85 -9.53
C GLU A 14 -1.84 0.20 -8.18
N ILE A 15 -2.64 0.45 -7.14
CA ILE A 15 -2.43 -0.19 -5.83
C ILE A 15 -2.64 -1.70 -5.87
N GLY A 16 -3.48 -2.19 -6.80
CA GLY A 16 -3.71 -3.62 -7.03
C GLY A 16 -2.49 -4.36 -7.58
N GLN A 17 -1.56 -3.66 -8.23
CA GLN A 17 -0.32 -4.23 -8.78
C GLN A 17 0.80 -4.33 -7.74
N ILE A 18 0.65 -3.68 -6.58
CA ILE A 18 1.64 -3.72 -5.52
C ILE A 18 1.60 -5.09 -4.85
N PRO A 19 2.74 -5.82 -4.78
CA PRO A 19 2.78 -7.12 -4.14
C PRO A 19 2.51 -6.99 -2.63
N LEU A 20 1.73 -7.93 -2.11
CA LEU A 20 1.53 -8.07 -0.67
C LEU A 20 2.83 -8.51 0.00
N LEU A 21 3.01 -8.07 1.23
CA LEU A 21 4.12 -8.51 2.06
C LEU A 21 3.80 -9.88 2.66
N THR A 22 4.82 -10.73 2.76
CA THR A 22 4.72 -11.90 3.64
C THR A 22 4.93 -11.46 5.09
N PRO A 23 4.46 -12.23 6.09
CA PRO A 23 4.68 -11.91 7.50
C PRO A 23 6.15 -11.67 7.85
N GLU A 24 7.06 -12.44 7.25
CA GLU A 24 8.51 -12.31 7.47
C GLU A 24 9.03 -10.95 6.93
N GLN A 25 8.53 -10.52 5.78
CA GLN A 25 8.89 -9.23 5.18
C GLN A 25 8.38 -8.07 6.03
N GLU A 26 7.19 -8.19 6.63
CA GLU A 26 6.67 -7.18 7.55
C GLU A 26 7.57 -7.01 8.77
N ILE A 27 8.02 -8.11 9.37
CA ILE A 27 8.95 -8.09 10.51
C ILE A 27 10.27 -7.41 10.13
N GLU A 28 10.83 -7.77 8.97
CA GLU A 28 12.08 -7.18 8.47
C GLU A 28 11.94 -5.67 8.23
N LEU A 29 10.86 -5.26 7.57
CA LEU A 29 10.57 -3.85 7.31
C LEU A 29 10.35 -3.08 8.60
N ALA A 30 9.60 -3.63 9.56
CA ALA A 30 9.39 -3.02 10.87
C ALA A 30 10.71 -2.78 11.61
N ALA A 31 11.64 -3.73 11.57
CA ALA A 31 12.97 -3.57 12.16
C ALA A 31 13.77 -2.45 11.49
N LYS A 32 13.70 -2.32 10.16
CA LYS A 32 14.35 -1.23 9.41
C LYS A 32 13.69 0.14 9.69
N ILE A 33 12.37 0.19 9.78
CA ILE A 33 11.61 1.42 10.10
C ILE A 33 12.00 1.94 11.47
N LYS A 34 12.14 1.08 12.48
CA LYS A 34 12.62 1.47 13.82
C LYS A 34 14.00 2.12 13.81
N LYS A 35 14.83 1.83 12.80
CA LYS A 35 16.15 2.44 12.58
C LYS A 35 16.10 3.71 11.72
N GLY A 36 14.91 4.22 11.38
CA GLY A 36 14.73 5.43 10.58
C GLY A 36 14.80 5.21 9.07
N ASN A 37 14.66 3.97 8.58
CA ASN A 37 14.71 3.70 7.14
C ASN A 37 13.40 4.14 6.45
N SER A 38 13.44 5.30 5.77
CA SER A 38 12.27 5.85 5.07
C SER A 38 11.79 4.99 3.90
N ALA A 39 12.70 4.33 3.16
CA ALA A 39 12.32 3.45 2.05
C ALA A 39 11.57 2.21 2.56
N ALA A 40 11.96 1.65 3.71
CA ALA A 40 11.23 0.56 4.35
C ALA A 40 9.83 1.02 4.80
N ARG A 41 9.72 2.25 5.31
CA ARG A 41 8.43 2.85 5.68
C ARG A 41 7.51 3.04 4.48
N GLU A 42 8.04 3.59 3.39
CA GLU A 42 7.31 3.78 2.14
C GLU A 42 6.80 2.44 1.60
N ARG A 43 7.68 1.43 1.52
CA ARG A 43 7.28 0.09 1.08
C ARG A 43 6.17 -0.51 1.94
N MET A 44 6.27 -0.40 3.26
CA MET A 44 5.24 -0.88 4.18
C MET A 44 3.90 -0.18 3.94
N ILE A 45 3.90 1.13 3.72
CA ILE A 45 2.68 1.91 3.42
C ILE A 45 2.07 1.45 2.10
N LEU A 46 2.87 1.41 1.04
CA LEU A 46 2.43 1.05 -0.31
C LEU A 46 1.80 -0.34 -0.37
N SER A 47 2.41 -1.34 0.28
CA SER A 47 1.88 -2.70 0.33
C SER A 47 0.56 -2.82 1.09
N ASN A 48 0.23 -1.86 1.94
CA ASN A 48 -0.99 -1.84 2.75
C ASN A 48 -2.10 -0.92 2.20
N LEU A 49 -1.89 -0.22 1.08
CA LEU A 49 -2.91 0.68 0.51
C LEU A 49 -4.20 -0.04 0.13
N ARG A 50 -4.11 -1.30 -0.31
CA ARG A 50 -5.29 -2.13 -0.61
C ARG A 50 -6.19 -2.31 0.61
N LEU A 51 -5.60 -2.57 1.78
CA LEU A 51 -6.33 -2.75 3.04
C LEU A 51 -7.09 -1.48 3.42
N VAL A 52 -6.42 -0.32 3.30
CA VAL A 52 -7.05 0.99 3.61
C VAL A 52 -8.28 1.21 2.74
N VAL A 53 -8.18 0.94 1.43
CA VAL A 53 -9.30 1.10 0.50
C VAL A 53 -10.43 0.13 0.83
N THR A 54 -10.14 -1.13 1.15
CA THR A 54 -11.17 -2.10 1.55
C THR A 54 -11.91 -1.63 2.81
N ILE A 55 -11.19 -1.19 3.85
CA ILE A 55 -11.80 -0.69 5.08
C ILE A 55 -12.59 0.60 4.85
N ALA A 56 -12.16 1.47 3.94
CA ALA A 56 -12.86 2.72 3.65
C ALA A 56 -14.15 2.53 2.82
N HIS A 57 -14.28 1.40 2.13
CA HIS A 57 -15.45 1.05 1.34
C HIS A 57 -16.47 0.18 2.09
N ASP A 58 -16.08 -0.42 3.22
CA ASP A 58 -16.94 -1.13 4.18
C ASP A 58 -17.63 -0.17 5.17
#